data_AF-A0A1H4SIP8-F1
#
_entry.id   AF-A0A1H4SIP8-F1
#
_cell.length_a   1.000
_cell.length_b   1.000
_cell.length_c   1.000
_cell.angle_alpha   90.00
_cell.angle_beta   90.00
_cell.angle_gamma   90.00
#
_symmetry.space_group_name_H-M   'P 1'
#
loop_
_entity.id
_entity.type
_entity.pdbx_description
1 polymer ?
#
loop_
_entity_poly.entity_id
_entity_poly.type
_entity_poly.pdbx_seq_one_letter_code
_entity_poly.pdbx_strand_id
1 'polypeptide(L)' 'MPSLSPELLSILRCPETGAPLHQEGDELVAGTGESAVRYPVEDGIPLLLPASLRDASRTAN' A
#
# COMPACT_ATOMS: atom_id res chain seq x y z
N MET A 1 7.26 9.33 11.46
CA MET A 1 6.50 8.99 10.24
C MET A 1 7.47 8.26 9.32
N PRO A 2 7.35 6.94 9.12
CA PRO A 2 8.15 6.21 8.16
C PRO A 2 7.90 6.74 6.74
N SER A 3 8.88 7.43 6.17
CA SER A 3 8.84 7.88 4.78
C SER A 3 9.62 6.89 3.93
N LEU A 4 8.99 6.32 2.91
CA LEU A 4 9.65 5.43 1.96
C LEU A 4 10.53 6.27 1.02
N SER A 5 11.69 5.72 0.63
CA SER A 5 12.57 6.45 -0.28
C SER A 5 11.90 6.66 -1.65
N PRO A 6 12.17 7.78 -2.34
CA PRO A 6 11.62 8.03 -3.67
C PRO A 6 11.96 6.94 -4.69
N GLU A 7 13.17 6.35 -4.60
CA GLU A 7 13.55 5.25 -5.49
C GLU A 7 12.70 4.00 -5.25
N LEU A 8 12.40 3.68 -3.98
CA LEU A 8 11.54 2.56 -3.63
C LEU A 8 10.10 2.81 -4.10
N LEU A 9 9.55 4.00 -3.84
CA LEU A 9 8.21 4.36 -4.34
C LEU A 9 8.10 4.26 -5.86
N SER A 10 9.17 4.57 -6.59
CA SER A 10 9.19 4.49 -8.05
C SER A 10 8.98 3.07 -8.59
N ILE A 11 9.39 2.04 -7.83
CA ILE A 11 9.25 0.62 -8.22
C ILE A 11 7.99 -0.04 -7.69
N LEU A 12 7.44 0.44 -6.57
CA LEU A 12 6.25 -0.15 -5.97
C LEU A 12 5.02 0.03 -6.87
N ARG A 13 4.24 -1.05 -7.00
CA ARG A 13 3.03 -1.09 -7.85
C ARG A 13 1.88 -1.75 -7.10
N CYS A 14 0.66 -1.36 -7.47
CA CYS A 14 -0.56 -1.98 -6.99
C CYS A 14 -0.56 -3.49 -7.34
N PRO A 15 -0.75 -4.39 -6.37
CA PRO A 15 -0.75 -5.84 -6.60
C PRO A 15 -1.87 -6.32 -7.53
N GLU A 16 -2.97 -5.57 -7.66
CA GLU A 16 -4.11 -5.98 -8.49
C GLU A 16 -4.08 -5.40 -9.90
N THR A 17 -3.59 -4.16 -10.05
CA THR A 17 -3.68 -3.42 -11.32
C THR A 17 -2.34 -3.05 -11.92
N GLY A 18 -1.25 -3.17 -11.16
CA GLY A 18 0.07 -2.71 -11.59
C GLY A 18 0.20 -1.18 -11.67
N ALA A 19 -0.77 -0.41 -11.17
CA ALA A 19 -0.72 1.05 -11.14
C ALA A 19 0.37 1.58 -10.17
N PRO A 20 0.94 2.78 -10.41
CA PRO A 20 1.89 3.40 -9.48
C PRO A 20 1.22 3.71 -8.13
N LEU A 21 2.04 3.69 -7.08
CA LEU A 21 1.63 4.03 -5.72
C LEU A 21 2.21 5.38 -5.30
N HIS A 22 1.45 6.14 -4.52
CA HIS A 22 1.93 7.34 -3.83
C HIS A 22 1.75 7.18 -2.33
N GLN A 23 2.66 7.76 -1.56
CA GLN A 23 2.58 7.70 -0.10
C GLN A 23 1.77 8.89 0.43
N GLU A 24 0.74 8.59 1.23
CA GLU A 24 -0.04 9.56 1.99
C GLU A 24 0.08 9.20 3.48
N GLY A 25 0.97 9.90 4.19
CA GLY A 25 1.26 9.56 5.59
C GLY A 25 1.80 8.13 5.73
N ASP A 26 1.09 7.30 6.48
CA ASP A 26 1.43 5.89 6.74
C ASP A 26 0.66 4.93 5.81
N GLU A 27 0.19 5.40 4.66
CA GLU A 27 -0.49 4.59 3.66
C GLU A 27 0.11 4.76 2.26
N LEU A 28 0.05 3.72 1.46
CA LEU A 28 0.26 3.75 0.02
C LEU A 28 -1.08 3.73 -0.71
N VAL A 29 -1.25 4.61 -1.67
CA VAL A 29 -2.51 4.81 -2.38
C VAL A 29 -2.32 4.52 -3.87
N ALA A 30 -3.21 3.71 -4.43
CA ALA A 30 -3.33 3.43 -5.85
C ALA A 30 -4.58 4.12 -6.41
N GLY A 31 -4.42 4.96 -7.44
CA GLY A 31 -5.52 5.68 -8.08
C GLY A 31 -5.95 6.94 -7.32
N THR A 32 -7.12 7.50 -7.66
CA THR A 32 -7.64 8.76 -7.11
C THR A 32 -9.14 8.67 -6.82
N GLY A 33 -9.64 9.55 -5.95
CA GLY A 33 -11.08 9.64 -5.63
C GLY A 33 -11.61 8.46 -4.83
N GLU A 34 -12.91 8.18 -4.96
CA GLU A 34 -13.60 7.15 -4.17
C GLU A 34 -13.19 5.72 -4.53
N SER A 35 -12.58 5.51 -5.70
CA SER A 35 -12.05 4.21 -6.12
C SER A 35 -10.59 4.00 -5.75
N ALA A 36 -9.98 4.94 -5.01
CA ALA A 36 -8.59 4.82 -4.58
C ALA A 36 -8.44 3.66 -3.60
N VAL A 37 -7.46 2.80 -3.87
CA VAL A 37 -7.15 1.64 -3.03
C VAL A 37 -5.99 2.01 -2.13
N ARG A 38 -6.18 1.84 -0.81
CA ARG A 38 -5.18 2.15 0.21
C ARG A 38 -4.57 0.88 0.79
N TYR A 39 -3.28 0.96 1.10
CA TYR A 39 -2.46 -0.09 1.70
C TYR A 39 -1.73 0.49 2.91
N PRO A 40 -1.86 -0.09 4.12
CA PRO A 40 -1.18 0.45 5.29
C PRO A 40 0.32 0.17 5.25
N VAL A 41 1.08 1.04 5.91
CA VAL A 41 2.51 0.88 6.20
C VAL A 41 2.66 0.65 7.69
N GLU A 42 3.02 -0.57 8.08
CA GLU A 42 3.18 -0.99 9.48
C GLU A 42 4.66 -1.23 9.76
N ASP A 43 5.21 -0.58 10.80
CA ASP A 43 6.65 -0.64 11.13
C ASP A 43 7.59 -0.32 9.95
N GLY A 44 7.14 0.54 9.04
CA GLY A 44 7.87 0.91 7.82
C GLY A 44 7.77 -0.13 6.69
N ILE A 45 6.96 -1.18 6.86
CA ILE A 45 6.72 -2.24 5.89
C ILE A 45 5.36 -2.03 5.20
N PRO A 46 5.32 -1.81 3.88
CA PRO A 46 4.05 -1.69 3.15
C PRO A 46 3.34 -3.04 3.00
N LEU A 47 2.08 -3.12 3.44
CA LEU A 47 1.23 -4.30 3.33
C LEU A 47 0.48 -4.33 2.00
N LEU A 48 1.16 -4.77 0.93
CA LEU A 48 0.60 -4.89 -0.42
C LEU A 48 -0.15 -6.22 -0.64
N LEU A 49 -1.21 -6.43 0.12
CA LEU A 49 -2.05 -7.63 0.01
C LEU A 49 -3.16 -7.44 -1.04
N PRO A 50 -3.38 -8.41 -1.95
CA PRO A 50 -4.56 -8.45 -2.81
C PRO A 50 -5.84 -8.45 -1.97
N ALA A 51 -6.94 -7.90 -2.48
CA ALA A 51 -8.22 -7.84 -1.76
C ALA A 51 -8.64 -9.17 -1.13
N SER A 52 -8.43 -10.29 -1.82
CA SER A 52 -8.75 -11.65 -1.34
C SER A 52 -7.99 -12.08 -0.08
N LEU A 53 -6.89 -11.43 0.27
CA LEU A 53 -6.00 -11.79 1.40
C LEU A 53 -5.94 -10.73 2.49
N ARG A 54 -6.65 -9.60 2.36
CA ARG A 54 -6.61 -8.50 3.34
C ARG A 54 -7.16 -8.88 4.70
N ASP A 55 -8.23 -9.68 4.73
CA ASP A 55 -8.83 -10.10 6.01
C ASP A 55 -7.94 -11.08 6.78
N ALA A 56 -7.07 -11.82 6.07
CA ALA A 56 -6.18 -12.80 6.67
C ALA A 56 -5.05 -12.16 7.49
N SER A 57 -4.62 -10.93 7.17
CA SER A 57 -3.56 -10.26 7.94
C SER A 57 -4.02 -9.86 9.35
N ARG A 58 -5.32 -9.62 9.55
CA ARG A 58 -5.88 -9.20 10.84
C ARG A 58 -6.03 -10.32 11.88
N THR A 59 -5.84 -11.57 11.48
CA THR A 59 -6.02 -12.74 12.36
C THR A 59 -4.71 -13.22 13.02
N ALA A 60 -3.56 -12.68 12.61
CA ALA A 60 -2.28 -12.97 13.27
C ALA A 60 -2.08 -12.07 14.50
N ASN A 61 -2.86 -12.29 15.56
CA ASN A 61 -2.62 -11.73 16.89
C ASN A 61 -2.87 -12.77 17.97
#